data_AF-A0A6B2LSA6-F1
#
_entry.id   AF-A0A6B2LSA6-F1
#
_cell.length_a   1.000
_cell.length_b   1.000
_cell.length_c   1.000
_cell.angle_alpha   90.00
_cell.angle_beta   90.00
_cell.angle_gamma   90.00
#
_symmetry.space_group_name_H-M   'P 1'
#
loop_
_entity.id
_entity.type
_entity.pdbx_description
1 polymer ?
#
loop_
_entity_poly.entity_id
_entity_poly.type
_entity_poly.pdbx_seq_one_letter_code
_entity_poly.pdbx_strand_id
1 'polypeptide(L)'
;MKSAVDYYFIQSDGQTFKVTIPKSPYFYIGLRDFDSKSAVVHDVEIYLKRRFQNYILSVDIESKIDLDMKNHLSGLTRTFLRLNFNTIPDLLKVRQELMTLVKKNNKL
;
A
#
# COMPACT_ATOMS: atom_id res chain seq x y z
N MET A 1 -7.96 9.80 -13.84
CA MET A 1 -6.76 10.64 -13.62
C MET A 1 -5.80 9.85 -12.75
N LYS A 2 -4.50 9.83 -13.03
CA LYS A 2 -3.50 9.07 -12.25
C LYS A 2 -2.57 10.04 -11.51
N SER A 3 -2.17 9.71 -10.29
CA SER A 3 -1.12 10.42 -9.58
C SER A 3 0.21 10.28 -10.31
N ALA A 4 0.96 11.38 -10.35
CA ALA A 4 2.26 11.48 -10.99
C ALA A 4 3.11 12.52 -10.25
N VAL A 5 4.41 12.50 -10.53
CA VAL A 5 5.35 13.51 -10.04
C VAL A 5 5.93 14.24 -11.25
N ASP A 6 5.87 15.57 -11.21
CA ASP A 6 6.55 16.43 -12.19
C ASP A 6 7.98 16.67 -11.71
N TYR A 7 8.95 16.28 -12.55
CA TYR A 7 10.37 16.50 -12.36
C TYR A 7 10.84 17.61 -13.29
N TYR A 8 11.52 18.60 -12.73
CA TYR A 8 12.04 19.76 -13.46
C TYR A 8 13.55 19.65 -13.56
N PHE A 9 14.08 19.84 -14.77
CA PHE A 9 15.50 19.69 -15.06
C PHE A 9 16.06 20.95 -15.71
N ILE A 10 17.33 21.21 -15.43
CA ILE A 10 18.14 22.26 -16.06
C ILE A 10 19.19 21.54 -16.91
N GLN A 11 19.31 21.93 -18.17
CA GLN A 11 20.29 21.40 -19.11
C GLN A 11 21.60 22.19 -19.04
N SER A 12 22.68 21.63 -19.59
CA SER A 12 24.00 22.27 -19.62
C SER A 12 24.05 23.56 -20.45
N ASP A 13 23.09 23.76 -21.36
CA ASP A 13 22.92 24.97 -22.16
C ASP A 13 22.03 26.04 -21.47
N GLY A 14 21.62 25.78 -20.22
CA GLY A 14 20.76 26.67 -19.44
C GLY A 14 19.27 26.56 -19.78
N GLN A 15 18.86 25.71 -20.72
CA GLN A 15 17.44 25.44 -20.98
C GLN A 15 16.83 24.60 -19.85
N THR A 16 15.49 24.66 -19.75
CA THR A 16 14.74 23.86 -18.78
C THR A 16 13.70 23.00 -19.46
N PHE A 17 13.44 21.82 -18.91
CA PHE A 17 12.34 20.96 -19.34
C PHE A 17 11.74 20.25 -18.14
N LYS A 18 10.53 19.68 -18.32
CA LYS A 18 9.89 18.85 -17.31
C LYS A 18 9.53 17.47 -17.82
N VAL A 19 9.56 16.49 -16.92
CA VAL A 19 9.12 15.12 -17.17
C VAL A 19 8.11 14.72 -16.11
N THR A 20 6.96 14.20 -16.52
CA THR A 20 5.93 13.70 -15.61
C THR A 20 6.03 12.18 -15.53
N ILE A 21 6.28 11.64 -14.34
CA ILE A 21 6.35 10.18 -14.11
C ILE A 21 5.12 9.74 -13.32
N PRO A 22 4.21 8.92 -13.90
CA PRO A 22 3.10 8.32 -13.17
C PRO A 22 3.59 7.45 -12.03
N LYS A 23 2.98 7.60 -10.85
CA LYS A 23 3.28 6.79 -9.67
C LYS A 23 2.00 6.46 -8.93
N SER A 24 1.66 5.18 -8.85
CA SER A 24 0.55 4.70 -8.04
C SER A 24 0.88 4.88 -6.55
N PRO A 25 0.08 5.67 -5.81
CA PRO A 25 0.19 5.73 -4.36
C PRO A 25 -0.19 4.38 -3.76
N TYR A 26 0.38 4.04 -2.61
CA TYR A 26 0.08 2.79 -1.93
C TYR A 26 0.29 2.90 -0.42
N PHE A 27 -0.32 1.97 0.33
CA PHE A 27 0.06 1.68 1.71
C PHE A 27 -0.04 0.17 1.98
N TYR A 28 0.54 -0.27 3.09
CA TYR A 28 0.50 -1.67 3.51
C TYR A 28 -0.49 -1.89 4.65
N ILE A 29 -1.14 -3.05 4.64
CA ILE A 29 -1.87 -3.62 5.78
C ILE A 29 -1.09 -4.82 6.27
N GLY A 30 -0.63 -4.77 7.52
CA GLY A 30 0.02 -5.91 8.16
C GLY A 30 -1.02 -6.90 8.68
N LEU A 31 -0.90 -8.16 8.29
CA LEU A 31 -1.68 -9.25 8.87
C LEU A 31 -0.88 -9.83 10.05
N ARG A 32 -1.51 -9.93 11.23
CA ARG A 32 -0.89 -10.56 12.41
C ARG A 32 -1.00 -12.08 12.25
N ASP A 33 0.09 -12.79 12.50
CA ASP A 33 0.10 -14.25 12.69
C ASP A 33 -0.35 -15.12 11.50
N PHE A 34 -0.36 -14.57 10.27
CA PHE A 34 -0.70 -15.33 9.06
C PHE A 34 0.43 -15.31 8.02
N ASP A 35 0.80 -16.50 7.54
CA ASP A 35 1.64 -16.65 6.36
C ASP A 35 0.87 -16.28 5.08
N SER A 36 1.59 -15.82 4.08
CA SER A 36 1.14 -15.46 2.72
C SER A 36 0.23 -16.48 2.05
N LYS A 37 0.40 -17.78 2.36
CA LYS A 37 -0.41 -18.88 1.81
C LYS A 37 -1.69 -19.19 2.61
N SER A 38 -1.92 -18.51 3.73
CA SER A 38 -3.11 -18.72 4.54
C SER A 38 -4.37 -18.30 3.78
N ALA A 39 -5.42 -19.13 3.84
CA ALA A 39 -6.73 -18.82 3.26
C ALA A 39 -7.27 -17.45 3.75
N VAL A 40 -6.97 -17.10 5.00
CA VAL A 40 -7.37 -15.81 5.60
C VAL A 40 -6.77 -14.62 4.86
N VAL A 41 -5.51 -14.73 4.39
CA VAL A 41 -4.86 -13.64 3.62
C VAL A 41 -5.63 -13.39 2.32
N HIS A 42 -5.99 -14.48 1.64
CA HIS A 42 -6.73 -14.40 0.38
C HIS A 42 -8.18 -13.92 0.57
N ASP A 43 -8.85 -14.34 1.64
CA ASP A 43 -10.19 -13.86 1.98
C ASP A 43 -10.20 -12.35 2.25
N VAL A 44 -9.19 -11.85 2.95
CA VAL A 44 -9.02 -10.41 3.19
C VAL A 44 -8.74 -9.66 1.88
N GLU A 45 -7.88 -10.20 1.02
CA GLU A 45 -7.61 -9.64 -0.32
C GLU A 45 -8.89 -9.50 -1.15
N ILE A 46 -9.69 -10.57 -1.25
CA ILE A 46 -10.97 -10.59 -1.96
C ILE A 46 -11.94 -9.58 -1.34
N TYR A 47 -12.05 -9.57 -0.01
CA TYR A 47 -12.91 -8.63 0.71
C TYR A 47 -12.56 -7.18 0.37
N LEU A 48 -11.28 -6.81 0.44
CA LEU A 48 -10.82 -5.45 0.15
C LEU A 48 -11.09 -5.07 -1.31
N LYS A 49 -10.79 -5.96 -2.26
CA LYS A 49 -11.07 -5.75 -3.70
C LYS A 49 -12.56 -5.50 -3.94
N ARG A 50 -13.45 -6.30 -3.32
CA ARG A 50 -14.91 -6.13 -3.47
C ARG A 50 -15.42 -4.86 -2.78
N ARG A 51 -15.00 -4.61 -1.54
CA ARG A 51 -15.49 -3.49 -0.73
C ARG A 51 -15.05 -2.12 -1.25
N PHE A 52 -13.90 -2.05 -1.92
CA PHE A 52 -13.29 -0.81 -2.41
C PHE A 52 -12.99 -0.86 -3.92
N GLN A 53 -13.79 -1.59 -4.70
CA GLN A 53 -13.57 -1.82 -6.13
C GLN A 53 -13.38 -0.52 -6.96
N ASN A 54 -14.00 0.58 -6.53
CA ASN A 54 -13.92 1.87 -7.22
C ASN A 54 -12.72 2.74 -6.78
N TYR A 55 -11.98 2.31 -5.75
CA TYR A 55 -10.88 3.07 -5.14
C TYR A 55 -9.54 2.37 -5.27
N ILE A 56 -9.52 1.05 -5.05
CA ILE A 56 -8.29 0.24 -5.11
C ILE A 56 -8.00 -0.13 -6.58
N LEU A 57 -6.79 0.18 -7.03
CA LEU A 57 -6.26 -0.23 -8.33
C LEU A 57 -5.85 -1.71 -8.33
N SER A 58 -5.09 -2.12 -7.31
CA SER A 58 -4.71 -3.52 -7.10
C SER A 58 -4.39 -3.78 -5.64
N VAL A 59 -4.42 -5.06 -5.26
CA VAL A 59 -3.93 -5.55 -3.97
C VAL A 59 -2.87 -6.60 -4.26
N ASP A 60 -1.66 -6.38 -3.75
CA ASP A 60 -0.53 -7.30 -3.92
C ASP A 60 -0.15 -7.88 -2.56
N ILE A 61 0.08 -9.19 -2.49
CA ILE A 61 0.57 -9.87 -1.29
C ILE A 61 2.09 -9.83 -1.32
N GLU A 62 2.71 -9.18 -0.33
CA GLU A 62 4.17 -9.03 -0.23
C GLU A 62 4.69 -9.53 1.13
N SER A 63 5.78 -10.31 1.11
CA SER A 63 6.54 -10.62 2.33
C SER A 63 7.65 -9.60 2.53
N LYS A 64 7.70 -8.96 3.72
CA LYS A 64 8.70 -7.92 4.04
C LYS A 64 9.30 -8.14 5.42
N ILE A 65 10.54 -7.71 5.60
CA ILE A 65 11.18 -7.68 6.93
C ILE A 65 10.54 -6.55 7.73
N ASP A 66 10.01 -6.88 8.91
CA ASP A 66 9.45 -5.95 9.87
C ASP A 66 10.51 -5.72 10.96
N LEU A 67 11.14 -4.54 10.97
CA LEU A 67 12.23 -4.23 11.90
C LEU A 67 11.76 -4.15 13.37
N ASP A 68 10.47 -3.94 13.60
CA ASP A 68 9.88 -3.91 14.93
C ASP A 68 9.57 -5.32 15.47
N MET A 69 9.68 -6.35 14.62
CA MET A 69 9.44 -7.73 15.01
C MET A 69 10.61 -8.29 15.84
N LYS A 70 10.27 -9.06 16.88
CA LYS A 70 11.28 -9.84 17.63
C LYS A 70 11.99 -10.78 16.65
N ASN A 71 13.31 -10.85 16.75
CA ASN A 71 14.16 -11.68 15.89
C ASN A 71 14.18 -11.28 14.40
N HIS A 72 13.90 -10.03 14.02
CA HIS A 72 13.97 -9.57 12.62
C HIS A 72 15.34 -9.79 11.95
N LEU A 73 16.42 -9.88 12.73
CA LEU A 73 17.78 -10.19 12.23
C LEU A 73 17.94 -11.61 11.70
N SER A 74 17.03 -12.54 12.01
CA SER A 74 17.09 -13.92 11.50
C SER A 74 16.54 -14.07 10.08
N GLY A 75 16.11 -12.97 9.44
CA GLY A 75 15.48 -12.99 8.11
C GLY A 75 13.99 -13.36 8.12
N LEU A 76 13.36 -13.43 9.30
CA LEU A 76 11.92 -13.60 9.42
C LEU A 76 11.19 -12.45 8.72
N THR A 77 10.29 -12.79 7.79
CA THR A 77 9.44 -11.83 7.09
C THR A 77 8.00 -11.93 7.56
N ARG A 78 7.28 -10.83 7.45
CA ARG A 78 5.85 -10.74 7.71
C ARG A 78 5.09 -10.51 6.41
N THR A 79 3.89 -11.06 6.35
CA THR A 79 2.96 -10.87 5.23
C THR A 79 2.27 -9.52 5.32
N PHE A 80 2.32 -8.75 4.24
CA PHE A 80 1.62 -7.49 4.07
C PHE A 80 0.76 -7.52 2.82
N LEU A 81 -0.40 -6.85 2.88
CA LEU A 81 -1.19 -6.51 1.70
C LEU A 81 -0.85 -5.09 1.27
N ARG A 82 -0.29 -4.93 0.08
CA ARG A 82 -0.06 -3.63 -0.55
C ARG A 82 -1.29 -3.22 -1.34
N LEU A 83 -1.96 -2.15 -0.91
CA LEU A 83 -3.09 -1.59 -1.64
C LEU A 83 -2.56 -0.46 -2.51
N ASN A 84 -2.68 -0.60 -3.83
CA ASN A 84 -2.30 0.43 -4.79
C ASN A 84 -3.52 1.23 -5.23
N PHE A 85 -3.33 2.51 -5.52
CA PHE A 85 -4.39 3.45 -5.86
C PHE A 85 -4.06 4.19 -7.16
N ASN A 86 -5.09 4.71 -7.83
CA ASN A 86 -4.91 5.62 -8.95
C ASN A 86 -4.58 7.04 -8.47
N THR A 87 -5.14 7.46 -7.34
CA THR A 87 -4.99 8.83 -6.81
C THR A 87 -4.77 8.86 -5.30
N ILE A 88 -4.21 9.96 -4.80
CA ILE A 88 -4.05 10.22 -3.35
C ILE A 88 -5.41 10.33 -2.62
N PRO A 89 -6.44 11.02 -3.16
CA PRO A 89 -7.77 11.04 -2.54
C PRO A 89 -8.38 9.65 -2.32
N ASP A 90 -8.28 8.75 -3.31
CA ASP A 90 -8.77 7.37 -3.16
C ASP A 90 -8.06 6.64 -2.03
N LEU A 91 -6.73 6.79 -1.96
CA LEU A 91 -5.91 6.24 -0.88
C LEU A 91 -6.37 6.74 0.49
N LEU A 92 -6.52 8.06 0.65
CA LEU A 92 -6.89 8.68 1.92
C LEU A 92 -8.30 8.24 2.36
N LYS A 93 -9.24 8.12 1.43
CA LYS A 93 -10.59 7.63 1.71
C LYS A 93 -10.57 6.20 2.26
N VAL A 94 -9.91 5.28 1.57
CA VAL A 94 -9.82 3.88 2.01
C VAL A 94 -9.07 3.78 3.35
N ARG A 95 -7.99 4.55 3.54
CA ARG A 95 -7.27 4.62 4.81
C ARG A 95 -8.19 5.04 5.95
N GLN A 96 -9.00 6.09 5.78
CA GLN A 96 -9.89 6.59 6.83
C GLN A 96 -10.93 5.54 7.25
N GLU A 97 -11.55 4.87 6.29
CA GLU A 97 -12.53 3.80 6.56
C GLU A 97 -11.87 2.63 7.30
N LEU A 98 -10.71 2.14 6.82
CA LEU A 98 -9.99 1.04 7.46
C LEU A 98 -9.46 1.40 8.85
N MET A 99 -8.98 2.62 9.07
CA MET A 99 -8.50 3.07 10.38
C MET A 99 -9.58 3.01 11.45
N THR A 100 -10.86 3.16 11.08
CA THR A 100 -11.99 3.01 12.01
C THR A 100 -12.13 1.55 12.47
N LEU A 101 -11.99 0.59 11.56
CA LEU A 101 -12.00 -0.85 11.87
C LEU A 101 -10.79 -1.24 12.73
N VAL A 102 -9.59 -0.75 12.37
CA VAL A 102 -8.36 -1.00 13.13
C VAL A 102 -8.48 -0.48 14.56
N LYS A 103 -9.02 0.72 14.75
CA LYS A 103 -9.24 1.30 16.10
C LYS A 103 -10.24 0.49 16.92
N LYS A 104 -11.28 -0.08 16.30
CA LYS A 104 -12.23 -0.97 16.96
C LYS A 104 -11.55 -2.27 17.41
N ASN A 105 -10.69 -2.84 16.56
CA ASN A 105 -10.01 -4.09 16.84
C ASN A 105 -8.87 -3.97 17.86
N ASN A 106 -8.24 -2.79 18.00
CA ASN A 106 -7.22 -2.56 19.03
C ASN A 106 -7.81 -2.36 20.44
N LYS A 107 -9.14 -2.23 20.56
CA LYS A 107 -9.84 -2.18 21.86
C LYS A 107 -10.38 -3.54 22.30
N LEU A 108 -10.21 -4.56 21.47
CA LEU A 108 -10.45 -5.97 21.79
C LEU A 108 -9.14 -6.57 22.33
#